data_AF-A0A3Q0S620-F1
#
_entry.id   AF-A0A3Q0S620-F1
#
_cell.length_a   1.000
_cell.length_b   1.000
_cell.length_c   1.000
_cell.angle_alpha   90.00
_cell.angle_beta   90.00
_cell.angle_gamma   90.00
#
_symmetry.space_group_name_H-M   'P 1'
#
loop_
_entity.id
_entity.type
_entity.pdbx_description
1 polymer ?
#
loop_
_entity_poly.entity_id
_entity_poly.type
_entity_poly.pdbx_seq_one_letter_code
_entity_poly.pdbx_strand_id
1 'polypeptide(L)' 'MESTGTSSVQYDRWNEDNINMNVERQLTPSSFLPLIHRIYSRMCTGSTGIAVKAAGAVAALVAAYMLGYVTGYHIHRCP' A
#
# COMPACT_ATOMS: atom_id res chain seq x y z
N MET A 1 -1.17 -59.26 -12.32
CA MET A 1 -2.30 -58.32 -12.49
C MET A 1 -1.98 -57.11 -11.62
N GLU A 2 -1.80 -55.97 -12.27
CA GLU A 2 -1.41 -54.65 -11.75
C GLU A 2 -2.59 -53.92 -11.07
N SER A 3 -2.26 -52.91 -10.26
CA SER A 3 -3.13 -51.83 -9.74
C SER A 3 -3.82 -52.04 -8.38
N THR A 4 -3.24 -51.43 -7.35
CA THR A 4 -4.02 -50.89 -6.21
C THR A 4 -3.57 -49.45 -5.99
N GLY A 5 -4.23 -48.53 -6.69
CA GLY A 5 -4.05 -47.10 -6.51
C GLY A 5 -4.37 -46.72 -5.07
N THR A 6 -3.32 -46.45 -4.28
CA THR A 6 -3.48 -45.73 -3.03
C THR A 6 -3.26 -44.26 -3.35
N SER A 7 -4.36 -43.54 -3.52
CA SER A 7 -4.36 -42.08 -3.48
C SER A 7 -3.92 -41.66 -2.08
N SER A 8 -2.61 -41.60 -1.83
CA SER A 8 -2.07 -41.06 -0.59
C SER A 8 -2.28 -39.55 -0.63
N VAL A 9 -3.41 -39.10 -0.09
CA VAL A 9 -3.62 -37.70 0.23
C VAL A 9 -2.58 -37.35 1.29
N GLN A 10 -1.47 -36.73 0.85
CA GLN A 10 -0.47 -36.17 1.74
C GLN A 10 -1.11 -34.96 2.43
N TYR A 11 -1.47 -35.13 3.70
CA TYR A 11 -1.72 -34.00 4.57
C TYR A 11 -0.36 -33.46 5.02
N ASP A 12 -0.10 -32.19 4.77
CA ASP A 12 1.05 -31.50 5.36
C ASP A 12 0.95 -31.65 6.89
N ARG A 13 1.83 -32.48 7.44
CA ARG A 13 1.86 -32.73 8.87
C ARG A 13 2.30 -31.45 9.56
N TRP A 14 1.50 -31.00 10.52
CA TRP A 14 1.80 -29.84 11.37
C TRP A 14 3.20 -29.99 12.00
N ASN A 15 4.08 -29.04 11.73
CA ASN A 15 5.46 -29.01 12.20
C ASN A 15 5.85 -27.57 12.53
N GLU A 16 6.64 -27.33 13.58
CA GLU A 16 7.05 -26.00 14.07
C GLU A 16 7.62 -25.08 12.97
N ASP A 17 8.28 -25.66 11.96
CA ASP A 17 8.80 -24.93 10.81
C ASP A 17 7.73 -24.46 9.81
N ASN A 18 6.54 -25.10 9.82
CA ASN A 18 5.37 -24.75 9.01
C ASN A 18 4.37 -23.86 9.77
N ILE A 19 4.39 -23.85 11.11
CA ILE A 19 3.45 -23.07 11.95
C ILE A 19 3.55 -21.57 11.65
N ASN A 20 4.74 -21.12 11.28
CA ASN A 20 4.92 -19.80 10.69
C ASN A 20 4.46 -19.81 9.22
N MET A 21 3.23 -20.27 8.97
CA MET A 21 2.49 -19.95 7.75
C MET A 21 2.40 -18.44 7.74
N ASN A 22 3.30 -17.85 6.96
CA ASN A 22 3.30 -16.44 6.69
C ASN A 22 2.14 -16.17 5.73
N VAL A 23 0.92 -16.28 6.26
CA VAL A 23 -0.32 -15.95 5.54
C VAL A 23 -0.27 -14.47 5.10
N GLU A 24 0.56 -13.65 5.75
CA GLU A 24 0.88 -12.29 5.32
C GLU A 24 1.84 -12.21 4.11
N ARG A 25 2.68 -13.23 3.83
CA ARG A 25 3.56 -13.26 2.63
C ARG A 25 2.94 -13.91 1.41
N GLN A 26 1.94 -14.77 1.57
CA GLN A 26 1.33 -15.46 0.42
C GLN A 26 0.31 -14.59 -0.36
N LEU A 27 0.13 -13.32 0.02
CA LEU A 27 -0.42 -12.32 -0.90
C LEU A 27 0.61 -11.98 -1.99
N THR A 28 0.61 -12.73 -3.08
CA THR A 28 1.20 -12.31 -4.37
C THR A 28 0.19 -12.65 -5.48
N PRO A 29 -0.04 -11.84 -6.55
CA PRO A 29 0.78 -10.79 -7.15
C PRO A 29 -0.02 -9.50 -7.48
N SER A 30 -0.16 -8.59 -6.52
CA SER A 30 -0.48 -7.18 -6.78
C SER A 30 0.31 -6.34 -5.78
N SER A 31 1.62 -6.38 -5.95
CA SER A 31 2.70 -6.00 -5.02
C SER A 31 2.74 -4.52 -4.56
N PHE A 32 1.65 -3.78 -4.72
CA PHE A 32 1.50 -2.41 -4.22
C PHE A 32 0.56 -2.32 -3.00
N LEU A 33 -0.56 -3.03 -2.98
CA LEU A 33 -1.57 -2.90 -1.92
C LEU A 33 -1.09 -3.25 -0.51
N PRO A 34 -0.44 -4.40 -0.25
CA PRO A 34 0.03 -4.73 1.09
C PRO A 34 1.22 -3.86 1.53
N LEU A 35 2.04 -3.40 0.59
CA LEU A 35 3.15 -2.49 0.85
C LEU A 35 2.66 -1.09 1.23
N ILE A 36 1.70 -0.55 0.46
CA ILE A 36 1.06 0.74 0.72
C ILE A 36 0.39 0.71 2.10
N HIS A 37 -0.34 -0.36 2.43
CA HIS A 37 -1.02 -0.46 3.73
C HIS A 37 -0.02 -0.44 4.90
N ARG A 38 1.12 -1.13 4.77
CA ARG A 38 2.18 -1.15 5.79
C ARG A 38 2.93 0.19 5.89
N ILE A 39 3.11 0.88 4.77
CA ILE A 39 3.73 2.22 4.76
C ILE A 39 2.75 3.24 5.35
N TYR A 40 1.48 3.18 4.97
CA TYR A 40 0.42 4.05 5.47
C TYR A 40 0.24 3.90 6.98
N SER A 41 0.18 2.67 7.50
CA SER A 41 0.06 2.45 8.94
C SER A 41 1.24 3.00 9.74
N ARG A 42 2.47 2.99 9.20
CA ARG A 42 3.66 3.59 9.82
C ARG A 42 3.74 5.11 9.64
N MET A 43 3.31 5.63 8.50
CA MET A 43 3.40 7.04 8.16
C MET A 43 2.27 7.86 8.75
N CYS A 44 1.10 7.25 9.00
CA CYS A 44 -0.10 7.92 9.52
C CYS A 44 -0.36 7.70 11.01
N THR A 45 0.54 7.03 11.74
CA THR A 45 0.44 6.87 13.19
C THR A 45 1.57 7.59 13.91
N GLY A 46 1.29 8.21 15.06
CA GLY A 46 2.28 8.93 15.86
C GLY A 46 2.72 10.28 15.27
N SER A 47 3.94 10.72 15.61
CA SER A 47 4.49 12.04 15.24
C SER A 47 4.72 12.19 13.72
N THR A 48 5.04 11.09 13.03
CA THR A 48 5.20 11.05 11.57
C THR A 48 3.90 11.38 10.84
N GLY A 49 2.76 10.93 11.36
CA GLY A 49 1.44 11.25 10.80
C GLY A 49 1.11 12.75 10.85
N ILE A 50 1.51 13.41 11.93
CA ILE A 50 1.33 14.87 12.07
C ILE A 50 2.20 15.60 11.04
N ALA A 51 3.45 15.18 10.89
CA ALA A 51 4.38 15.77 9.91
C ALA A 51 3.87 15.59 8.46
N VAL A 52 3.40 14.40 8.10
CA VAL A 52 2.85 14.13 6.76
C VAL A 52 1.59 14.96 6.50
N LYS A 53 0.71 15.09 7.49
CA LYS A 53 -0.50 15.91 7.35
C LYS A 53 -0.17 17.39 7.20
N ALA A 54 0.81 17.90 7.96
CA ALA A 54 1.27 19.28 7.85
C ALA A 54 1.90 19.56 6.48
N ALA A 55 2.78 18.67 6.02
CA ALA A 55 3.40 18.77 4.70
C ALA A 55 2.35 18.74 3.57
N GLY A 56 1.36 17.85 3.67
CA GLY A 56 0.24 17.78 2.73
C GLY A 56 -0.60 19.06 2.71
N ALA A 57 -0.91 19.63 3.87
CA ALA A 57 -1.65 20.89 3.96
C ALA A 57 -0.88 22.07 3.34
N VAL A 58 0.44 22.17 3.59
CA VAL A 58 1.29 23.19 2.97
C VAL A 58 1.33 23.00 1.45
N ALA A 59 1.51 21.77 0.97
CA ALA A 59 1.50 21.49 -0.47
C ALA A 59 0.17 21.88 -1.13
N ALA A 60 -0.96 21.61 -0.49
CA ALA A 60 -2.29 22.00 -1.00
C ALA A 60 -2.45 23.52 -1.08
N LEU A 61 -1.98 24.27 -0.07
CA LEU A 61 -2.00 25.73 -0.08
C LEU A 61 -1.14 26.31 -1.21
N VAL A 62 0.07 25.75 -1.42
CA VAL A 62 0.94 26.17 -2.53
C VAL A 62 0.28 25.88 -3.87
N ALA A 63 -0.35 24.72 -4.03
CA ALA A 63 -1.07 24.37 -5.25
C ALA A 63 -2.24 25.33 -5.52
N ALA A 64 -3.04 25.65 -4.50
CA ALA A 64 -4.13 26.61 -4.60
C ALA A 64 -3.62 28.02 -4.98
N TYR A 65 -2.51 28.47 -4.39
CA TYR A 65 -1.86 29.73 -4.74
C TYR A 65 -1.41 29.75 -6.20
N MET A 66 -0.73 28.68 -6.65
CA MET A 66 -0.27 28.58 -8.03
C MET A 66 -1.44 28.58 -9.02
N LEU A 67 -2.52 27.85 -8.72
CA LEU A 67 -3.73 27.87 -9.55
C LEU A 67 -4.34 29.26 -9.62
N GLY A 68 -4.44 29.96 -8.49
CA GLY A 68 -4.93 31.34 -8.45
C GLY A 68 -4.04 32.29 -9.25
N TYR A 69 -2.72 32.16 -9.12
CA TYR A 69 -1.75 32.96 -9.86
C TYR A 69 -1.86 32.74 -11.37
N VAL A 70 -1.89 31.47 -11.81
CA VAL A 70 -2.02 31.11 -13.21
C VAL A 70 -3.36 31.56 -13.77
N THR A 71 -4.46 31.35 -13.04
CA THR A 71 -5.81 31.76 -13.45
C THR A 71 -5.90 33.28 -13.55
N GLY A 72 -5.39 34.01 -12.55
CA GLY A 72 -5.33 35.48 -12.59
C GLY A 72 -4.44 35.99 -13.71
N TYR A 73 -3.30 35.35 -13.96
CA TYR A 73 -2.43 35.69 -15.07
C TYR A 73 -3.10 35.48 -16.43
N HIS A 74 -3.83 34.39 -16.62
CA HIS A 74 -4.54 34.11 -17.86
C HIS A 74 -5.78 34.99 -18.07
N ILE A 75 -6.44 35.41 -16.99
CA ILE A 75 -7.60 36.32 -17.08
C ILE A 75 -7.15 37.78 -17.29
N HIS A 76 -6.07 38.21 -16.63
CA HIS A 76 -5.54 39.57 -16.78
C HIS A 76 -4.64 39.76 -18.00
N ARG A 77 -4.08 38.69 -18.55
CA ARG A 77 -3.63 38.71 -19.94
C ARG A 77 -4.85 38.62 -20.84
N CYS A 78 -5.44 39.78 -21.15
CA CYS A 78 -6.10 39.93 -22.44
C CYS A 78 -5.05 39.74 -23.58
N PRO A 79 -5.45 39.20 -24.73
CA PRO A 79 -4.56 38.98 -25.89
C PRO A 79 -3.84 40.25 -26.35
#